data_AF-A0A7K4MY90-F1
#
_entry.id   AF-A0A7K4MY90-F1
#
_cell.length_a   1.000
_cell.length_b   1.000
_cell.length_c   1.000
_cell.angle_alpha   90.00
_cell.angle_beta   90.00
_cell.angle_gamma   90.00
#
_symmetry.space_group_name_H-M   'P 1'
#
loop_
_entity.id
_entity.type
_entity.pdbx_description
1 polymer ?
#
loop_
_entity_poly.entity_id
_entity_poly.type
_entity_poly.pdbx_seq_one_letter_code
_entity_poly.pdbx_strand_id
1 'polypeptide(L)' 'MQPKKIGIGIVVIIVIGIIAAAVGGSSGGAPSNAVVNNALGSSTPGCEDTNSCFDPNPVTIAMGGTVTLENVDNAAH' A
#
# COMPACT_ATOMS: atom_id res chain seq x y z
N MET A 1 -41.47 -14.10 9.82
CA MET A 1 -40.79 -15.41 9.95
C MET A 1 -39.36 -15.23 9.46
N GLN A 2 -38.39 -15.23 10.38
CA GLN A 2 -36.98 -14.97 10.09
C GLN A 2 -36.23 -16.29 9.92
N PRO A 3 -35.49 -16.53 8.82
CA PRO A 3 -34.58 -17.66 8.74
C PRO A 3 -33.23 -17.34 9.40
N LYS A 4 -33.05 -18.02 10.55
CA LYS A 4 -31.83 -18.56 11.19
C LYS A 4 -30.45 -18.05 10.71
N LYS A 5 -29.71 -17.42 11.63
CA LYS A 5 -28.27 -17.14 11.53
C LYS A 5 -27.49 -18.43 11.31
N ILE A 6 -26.83 -18.57 10.15
CA ILE A 6 -25.78 -19.54 9.92
C ILE A 6 -24.45 -18.85 10.26
N GLY A 7 -23.84 -19.32 11.35
CA GLY A 7 -22.55 -18.85 11.81
C GLY A 7 -21.38 -19.60 11.18
N ILE A 8 -20.21 -19.01 11.39
CA ILE A 8 -18.87 -19.61 11.29
C ILE A 8 -18.38 -19.79 9.86
N GLY A 9 -17.79 -18.71 9.37
CA GLY A 9 -16.97 -18.71 8.17
C GLY A 9 -16.30 -17.36 7.97
N ILE A 10 -15.96 -16.64 9.05
CA ILE A 10 -14.90 -15.66 8.98
C ILE A 10 -13.65 -16.50 8.68
N VAL A 11 -13.42 -16.72 7.38
CA VAL A 11 -12.17 -17.17 6.82
C VAL A 11 -11.22 -16.01 7.08
N VAL A 12 -10.75 -15.93 8.33
CA VAL A 12 -9.62 -15.08 8.72
C VAL A 12 -8.43 -15.73 8.01
N ILE A 13 -8.25 -15.40 6.73
CA ILE A 13 -6.97 -15.59 6.08
C ILE A 13 -6.07 -14.57 6.76
N ILE A 14 -5.43 -15.00 7.84
CA ILE A 14 -4.27 -14.32 8.40
C ILE A 14 -3.18 -14.52 7.35
N VAL A 15 -3.21 -13.71 6.29
CA VAL A 15 -2.03 -13.52 5.46
C VAL A 15 -1.07 -12.81 6.39
N ILE A 16 -0.07 -13.56 6.84
CA ILE A 16 1.05 -13.05 7.59
C ILE A 16 1.65 -11.94 6.73
N GLY A 17 1.36 -10.69 7.08
CA GLY A 17 1.96 -9.53 6.45
C GLY A 17 3.46 -9.66 6.66
N ILE A 18 4.17 -9.97 5.58
CA ILE A 18 5.60 -9.72 5.50
C ILE A 18 5.77 -8.22 5.74
N ILE A 19 6.09 -7.85 6.98
CA ILE A 19 6.56 -6.53 7.34
C ILE A 19 7.84 -6.33 6.56
N ALA A 20 7.73 -5.70 5.39
CA ALA A 20 8.86 -5.09 4.72
C ALA A 20 9.31 -3.92 5.62
N ALA A 21 10.10 -4.25 6.64
CA ALA A 21 10.87 -3.26 7.36
C ALA A 21 11.87 -2.69 6.34
N ALA A 22 11.51 -1.58 5.71
CA ALA A 22 12.48 -0.74 5.05
C ALA A 22 13.42 -0.23 6.16
N VAL A 23 14.51 -0.96 6.38
CA VAL A 23 15.64 -0.48 7.16
C VAL A 23 16.19 0.72 6.40
N GLY A 24 15.77 1.92 6.80
CA GLY A 24 16.36 3.18 6.38
C GLY A 24 17.78 3.24 6.89
N GLY A 25 18.70 2.57 6.19
CA GLY A 25 20.13 2.70 6.39
C GLY A 25 20.52 4.14 6.08
N SER A 26 20.76 4.92 7.14
CA SER A 26 21.26 6.27 7.03
C SER A 26 22.68 6.24 6.47
N SER A 27 22.81 6.53 5.19
CA SER A 27 24.09 6.73 4.48
C SER A 27 23.92 7.85 3.46
N GLY A 28 23.68 9.07 3.95
CA GLY A 28 24.05 10.33 3.27
C GLY A 28 23.48 10.65 1.87
N GLY A 29 22.55 9.88 1.31
CA GLY A 29 21.94 10.15 0.01
C GLY A 29 20.57 9.51 -0.14
N ALA A 30 19.65 10.20 -0.83
CA ALA A 30 18.37 9.62 -1.21
C ALA A 30 18.60 8.39 -2.12
N PRO A 31 17.69 7.40 -2.12
CA PRO A 31 17.86 6.21 -2.93
C PRO A 31 17.74 6.55 -4.43
N SER A 32 18.37 5.76 -5.31
CA SER A 32 18.23 5.90 -6.77
C SER A 32 16.99 5.19 -7.31
N ASN A 33 16.31 4.40 -6.48
CA ASN A 33 15.06 3.72 -6.80
C ASN A 33 14.12 3.75 -5.60
N ALA A 34 12.83 3.95 -5.85
CA ALA A 34 11.81 3.88 -4.82
C ALA A 34 10.55 3.18 -5.36
N VAL A 35 9.83 2.50 -4.49
CA VAL A 35 8.51 1.93 -4.78
C VAL A 35 7.49 2.76 -4.03
N VAL A 36 6.42 3.16 -4.73
CA VAL A 36 5.25 3.82 -4.14
C VAL A 36 4.03 2.95 -4.42
N ASN A 37 3.27 2.65 -3.38
CA ASN A 37 2.14 1.74 -3.43
C ASN A 37 0.82 2.50 -3.44
N ASN A 38 -0.17 2.06 -4.23
CA ASN A 38 -1.58 2.39 -3.97
C ASN A 38 -2.04 1.61 -2.72
N ALA A 39 -2.43 2.31 -1.66
CA ALA A 39 -2.86 1.72 -0.40
C ALA A 39 -4.12 0.85 -0.59
N LEU A 40 -4.34 -0.10 0.32
CA LEU A 40 -5.55 -0.91 0.34
C LEU A 40 -6.82 -0.04 0.46
N GLY A 41 -7.81 -0.30 -0.38
CA GLY A 41 -9.08 0.44 -0.41
C GLY A 41 -8.98 1.84 -1.03
N SER A 42 -7.92 2.14 -1.78
CA SER A 42 -7.67 3.46 -2.36
C SER A 42 -8.44 3.76 -3.64
N SER A 43 -9.27 2.83 -4.11
CA SER A 43 -9.99 2.99 -5.38
C SER A 43 -11.21 3.90 -5.30
N THR A 44 -11.79 4.16 -4.12
CA THR A 44 -12.97 5.04 -3.99
C THR A 44 -13.18 5.61 -2.57
N PRO A 45 -13.15 6.94 -2.37
CA PRO A 45 -12.63 7.93 -3.32
C PRO A 45 -11.16 7.66 -3.65
N GLY A 46 -10.73 8.04 -4.85
CA GLY A 46 -9.36 7.83 -5.32
C GLY A 46 -8.35 8.79 -4.69
N CYS A 47 -7.08 8.67 -5.09
CA CYS A 47 -5.97 9.47 -4.56
C CYS A 47 -5.81 10.85 -5.21
N GLU A 48 -6.61 11.20 -6.21
CA GLU A 48 -6.42 12.33 -7.12
C GLU A 48 -6.42 13.69 -6.41
N ASP A 49 -7.22 13.81 -5.35
CA ASP A 49 -7.39 15.08 -4.63
C ASP A 49 -6.44 15.24 -3.43
N THR A 50 -6.03 14.12 -2.81
CA THR A 50 -5.37 14.17 -1.48
C THR A 50 -3.96 13.56 -1.46
N ASN A 51 -3.63 12.70 -2.43
CA ASN A 51 -2.44 11.83 -2.43
C ASN A 51 -2.31 10.95 -1.18
N SER A 52 -3.33 10.88 -0.32
CA SER A 52 -3.24 10.28 1.02
C SER A 52 -3.19 8.75 0.99
N CYS A 53 -3.43 8.16 -0.18
CA CYS A 53 -3.42 6.72 -0.37
C CYS A 53 -2.19 6.21 -1.13
N PHE A 54 -1.15 7.02 -1.30
CA PHE A 54 0.16 6.53 -1.71
C PHE A 54 1.04 6.21 -0.49
N ASP A 55 1.81 5.14 -0.55
CA ASP A 55 2.76 4.76 0.50
C ASP A 55 4.13 4.39 -0.10
N PRO A 56 5.22 5.13 0.22
CA PRO A 56 5.28 6.32 1.08
C PRO A 56 4.72 7.58 0.42
N ASN A 57 4.19 8.49 1.24
CA ASN A 57 3.80 9.84 0.84
C ASN A 57 4.27 10.87 1.90
N PRO A 58 5.30 11.71 1.62
CA PRO A 58 6.02 11.83 0.36
C PRO A 58 7.13 10.77 0.17
N VAL A 59 7.42 10.41 -1.09
CA VAL A 59 8.62 9.65 -1.45
C VAL A 59 9.79 10.60 -1.70
N THR A 60 10.98 10.26 -1.19
CA THR A 60 12.22 11.00 -1.46
C THR A 60 13.16 10.13 -2.29
N ILE A 61 13.67 10.66 -3.40
CA ILE A 61 14.53 9.94 -4.35
C ILE A 61 15.65 10.86 -4.85
N ALA A 62 16.79 10.29 -5.24
CA ALA A 62 17.89 11.02 -5.86
C ALA A 62 17.50 11.52 -7.26
N MET A 63 18.11 12.63 -7.69
CA MET A 63 17.97 13.14 -9.05
C MET A 63 18.39 12.07 -10.08
N GLY A 64 17.55 11.85 -11.09
CA GLY A 64 17.74 10.78 -12.08
C GLY A 64 17.38 9.38 -11.60
N GLY A 65 16.85 9.23 -10.38
CA GLY A 65 16.33 7.97 -9.87
C GLY A 65 15.00 7.56 -10.49
N THR A 66 14.60 6.30 -10.26
CA THR A 66 13.35 5.71 -10.78
C THR A 66 12.34 5.47 -9.67
N VAL A 67 11.09 5.89 -9.89
CA VAL A 67 9.97 5.51 -9.02
C VAL A 67 9.13 4.46 -9.74
N THR A 68 8.93 3.32 -9.09
CA THR A 68 7.98 2.29 -9.53
C THR A 68 6.68 2.48 -8.76
N LEU A 69 5.56 2.55 -9.48
CA LEU A 69 4.23 2.57 -8.87
C LEU A 69 3.68 1.14 -8.87
N GLU A 70 3.37 0.62 -7.69
CA GLU A 70 2.82 -0.72 -7.52
C GLU A 70 1.40 -0.66 -6.96
N ASN A 71 0.48 -1.36 -7.61
CA ASN A 71 -0.88 -1.48 -7.11
C ASN A 71 -0.99 -2.70 -6.20
N VAL A 72 -1.02 -2.45 -4.88
CA VAL A 72 -1.28 -3.48 -3.86
C VAL A 72 -2.74 -3.48 -3.39
N ASP A 73 -3.60 -2.65 -3.99
CA ASP A 73 -5.04 -2.61 -3.73
C ASP A 73 -5.73 -3.84 -4.35
N ASN A 74 -6.97 -4.10 -3.91
CA ASN A 74 -7.84 -5.13 -4.47
C ASN A 74 -8.72 -4.61 -5.63
N ALA A 75 -8.32 -3.51 -6.25
CA ALA A 75 -9.02 -2.91 -7.38
C ALA A 75 -8.02 -2.21 -8.32
N ALA A 76 -8.47 -1.84 -9.53
CA ALA A 76 -7.61 -1.30 -10.58
C ALA A 76 -7.34 0.20 -10.37
N HIS A 77 -6.13 0.62 -10.73
CA HIS A 77 -5.59 1.99 -10.66
C HIS A 77 -4.90 2.36 -11.96
#